data_AF-A0A0M2PX30-F1
#
_entry.id   AF-A0A0M2PX30-F1
#
_cell.length_a   1.000
_cell.length_b   1.000
_cell.length_c   1.000
_cell.angle_alpha   90.00
_cell.angle_beta   90.00
_cell.angle_gamma   90.00
#
_symmetry.space_group_name_H-M   'P 1'
#
loop_
_entity.id
_entity.type
_entity.pdbx_description
1 polymer ?
#
loop_
_entity_poly.entity_id
_entity_poly.type
_entity_poly.pdbx_seq_one_letter_code
_entity_poly.pdbx_strand_id
1 'polypeptide(L)'
;MITPITLIATIGTRDLMYQIKSGEWYNAGDDRMQDGDIIGEQSEVLSDLGKSTLTYRDLTHFLVENKAEYAHRVRPVILGKLLEEHLQEIQQVYLIGTDQDETVQYRTKDTLYACELIKAWLEQQKPSIAVTVVPLGRDGTNPSDFEGMFEWWSQQWEQTIKIPKKHKIWMCVKGGVGQSSEAGRISGLSRYSDLIQFFEFEQTPKKNREGIPSAYHGPYLGQNYLWDRTYQQVLRRLDRFDYVGVQELLEDYNDRADVQQVQGWVKAGVAWNQGRFDNFLTFGIGSLTQQQREQTGMFWWMAYEEMYLSWVRLSQDNTVEAFLHSFRALEALVVTWITTRYPTIVLAPADQGFVRLRREEACQVFKQDSRIVALFNSRNSNQAPNPEIDLHNYARQTILSVADRAFAESLDLAPLWNSAKDLRNQLSHQIVGISPLEMFKAWGVTNLNQWEKRMVACLNLLSDQKFVSLKQSSLFASLHHRIKTTLR
;
A
#
# COMPACT_ATOMS: atom_id res chain seq x y z
N MET A 1 -7.04 0.95 33.72
CA MET A 1 -6.80 -0.50 33.70
C MET A 1 -5.46 -0.73 33.01
N ILE A 2 -4.54 -1.43 33.67
CA ILE A 2 -3.25 -1.81 33.09
C ILE A 2 -3.50 -2.82 31.96
N THR A 3 -2.93 -2.60 30.78
CA THR A 3 -3.08 -3.53 29.65
C THR A 3 -2.12 -4.69 29.89
N PRO A 4 -2.59 -5.96 29.91
CA PRO A 4 -1.71 -7.10 30.14
C PRO A 4 -0.71 -7.28 29.00
N ILE A 5 0.45 -7.86 29.32
CA ILE A 5 1.56 -8.01 28.38
C ILE A 5 1.92 -9.49 28.20
N THR A 6 2.16 -9.87 26.95
CA THR A 6 2.91 -11.08 26.61
C THR A 6 4.31 -10.68 26.16
N LEU A 7 5.33 -11.16 26.88
CA LEU A 7 6.74 -10.96 26.56
C LEU A 7 7.26 -12.15 25.75
N ILE A 8 7.94 -11.89 24.64
CA ILE A 8 8.74 -12.87 23.90
C ILE A 8 10.19 -12.42 23.94
N ALA A 9 11.09 -13.28 24.41
CA ALA A 9 12.50 -12.97 24.49
C ALA A 9 13.36 -14.11 23.92
N THR A 10 14.33 -13.76 23.09
CA THR A 10 15.39 -14.69 22.68
C THR A 10 16.54 -14.60 23.68
N ILE A 11 17.06 -15.75 24.09
CA ILE A 11 18.06 -15.87 25.14
C ILE A 11 19.40 -16.23 24.52
N GLY A 12 20.42 -15.41 24.80
CA GLY A 12 21.81 -15.62 24.42
C GLY A 12 22.66 -16.06 25.62
N THR A 13 23.92 -16.40 25.35
CA THR A 13 24.84 -16.89 26.40
C THR A 13 25.12 -15.84 27.48
N ARG A 14 24.95 -14.56 27.17
CA ARG A 14 25.21 -13.43 28.06
C ARG A 14 24.03 -12.98 28.89
N ASP A 15 22.86 -13.60 28.72
CA ASP A 15 21.64 -13.21 29.44
C ASP A 15 21.63 -13.62 30.91
N LEU A 16 22.52 -14.53 31.33
CA LEU A 16 22.54 -15.15 32.64
C LEU A 16 23.78 -14.76 33.46
N MET A 17 23.56 -14.32 34.69
CA MET A 17 24.64 -14.10 35.67
C MET A 17 24.51 -15.09 36.83
N TYR A 18 25.65 -15.43 37.41
CA TYR A 18 25.81 -16.25 38.59
C TYR A 18 26.57 -15.49 39.68
N GLN A 19 26.05 -15.47 40.91
CA GLN A 19 26.72 -14.88 42.06
C GLN A 19 27.68 -15.89 42.68
N ILE A 20 28.99 -15.64 42.69
CA ILE A 20 29.96 -16.50 43.38
C ILE A 20 29.91 -16.30 44.92
N LYS A 21 30.57 -17.16 45.72
CA LYS A 21 30.48 -17.12 47.19
C LYS A 21 30.99 -15.80 47.79
N SER A 22 31.84 -15.07 47.09
CA SER A 22 32.30 -13.73 47.49
C SER A 22 31.22 -12.65 47.37
N GLY A 23 30.10 -12.94 46.69
CA GLY A 23 29.00 -12.00 46.47
C GLY A 23 29.04 -11.26 45.14
N GLU A 24 30.14 -11.37 44.38
CA GLU A 24 30.26 -10.81 43.03
C GLU A 24 29.45 -11.61 42.00
N TRP A 25 28.95 -10.93 40.97
CA TRP A 25 28.21 -11.56 39.88
C TRP A 25 29.11 -11.72 38.64
N TYR A 26 29.08 -12.91 38.04
CA TYR A 26 29.82 -13.24 36.82
C TYR A 26 28.89 -13.81 35.75
N ASN A 27 29.17 -13.50 34.48
CA ASN A 27 28.41 -14.00 33.35
C ASN A 27 28.67 -15.50 33.16
N ALA A 28 27.61 -16.30 33.16
CA ALA A 28 27.74 -17.75 33.06
C ALA A 28 28.21 -18.23 31.67
N GLY A 29 28.15 -17.39 30.64
CA GLY A 29 28.47 -17.75 29.26
C GLY A 29 29.41 -16.79 28.53
N ASP A 30 30.17 -15.96 29.26
CA ASP A 30 31.27 -15.19 28.67
C ASP A 30 32.57 -16.00 28.76
N ASP A 31 32.87 -16.71 27.68
CA ASP A 31 34.02 -17.60 27.53
C ASP A 31 35.20 -16.95 26.79
N ARG A 32 35.17 -15.61 26.60
CA ARG A 32 36.24 -14.89 25.89
C ARG A 32 37.54 -14.92 26.71
N MET A 33 38.60 -15.39 26.06
CA MET A 33 39.98 -15.24 26.53
C MET A 33 40.67 -14.17 25.68
N GLN A 34 41.34 -13.20 26.31
CA GLN A 34 42.11 -12.19 25.61
C GLN A 34 43.51 -12.10 26.24
N ASP A 35 44.55 -12.30 25.43
CA ASP A 35 45.96 -12.04 25.71
C ASP A 35 46.49 -12.47 27.10
N GLY A 36 46.07 -13.66 27.56
CA GLY A 36 46.71 -14.34 28.68
C GLY A 36 46.45 -13.76 30.07
N ASP A 37 45.72 -12.65 30.22
CA ASP A 37 45.32 -12.09 31.51
C ASP A 37 43.89 -11.51 31.49
N ILE A 38 43.14 -11.85 32.55
CA ILE A 38 41.68 -11.83 32.76
C ILE A 38 40.91 -12.89 31.94
N ILE A 39 40.49 -13.86 32.74
CA ILE A 39 39.92 -15.17 32.48
C ILE A 39 38.41 -14.98 32.25
N GLY A 40 37.82 -15.56 31.19
CA GLY A 40 36.40 -15.35 30.86
C GLY A 40 35.50 -15.60 32.06
N GLU A 41 34.51 -14.72 32.32
CA GLU A 41 33.73 -14.72 33.57
C GLU A 41 33.12 -16.09 33.95
N GLN A 42 32.87 -16.96 32.96
CA GLN A 42 32.47 -18.34 33.17
C GLN A 42 33.46 -19.17 34.02
N SER A 43 34.77 -18.89 33.96
CA SER A 43 35.78 -19.61 34.75
C SER A 43 35.62 -19.37 36.25
N GLU A 44 35.25 -18.15 36.64
CA GLU A 44 35.01 -17.80 38.05
C GLU A 44 33.79 -18.57 38.59
N VAL A 45 32.77 -18.71 37.75
CA VAL A 45 31.60 -19.55 38.06
C VAL A 45 32.00 -21.02 38.22
N LEU A 46 32.82 -21.56 37.32
CA LEU A 46 33.28 -22.95 37.40
C LEU A 46 34.15 -23.21 38.63
N SER A 47 35.06 -22.28 38.95
CA SER A 47 35.92 -22.33 40.13
C SER A 47 35.09 -22.40 41.42
N ASP A 48 34.07 -21.55 41.56
CA ASP A 48 33.20 -21.53 42.73
C ASP A 48 32.41 -22.85 42.93
N LEU A 49 32.00 -23.45 41.80
CA LEU A 49 31.29 -24.73 41.72
C LEU A 49 32.21 -25.95 41.84
N GLY A 50 33.53 -25.76 41.94
CA GLY A 50 34.50 -26.86 42.00
C GLY A 50 34.56 -27.70 40.72
N LYS A 51 34.32 -27.08 39.56
CA LYS A 51 34.36 -27.74 38.24
C LYS A 51 35.58 -27.25 37.47
N SER A 52 36.25 -28.15 36.74
CA SER A 52 37.47 -27.83 36.00
C SER A 52 37.18 -27.26 34.62
N THR A 53 36.24 -27.85 33.87
CA THR A 53 35.82 -27.39 32.53
C THR A 53 34.42 -27.91 32.23
N LEU A 54 33.48 -27.02 31.89
CA LEU A 54 32.17 -27.35 31.33
C LEU A 54 31.87 -26.39 30.18
N THR A 55 31.16 -26.87 29.16
CA THR A 55 30.61 -25.96 28.13
C THR A 55 29.51 -25.10 28.74
N TYR A 56 29.09 -24.02 28.06
CA TYR A 56 27.98 -23.20 28.55
C TYR A 56 26.70 -24.01 28.73
N ARG A 57 26.40 -24.89 27.76
CA ARG A 57 25.25 -25.80 27.83
C ARG A 57 25.35 -26.73 29.04
N ASP A 58 26.51 -27.34 29.28
CA ASP A 58 26.68 -28.29 30.39
C ASP A 58 26.66 -27.59 31.77
N LEU A 59 27.24 -26.39 31.85
CA LEU A 59 27.20 -25.56 33.06
C LEU A 59 25.75 -25.18 33.41
N THR A 60 25.00 -24.67 32.44
CA THR A 60 23.59 -24.29 32.67
C THR A 60 22.71 -25.51 32.94
N HIS A 61 22.97 -26.66 32.31
CA HIS A 61 22.30 -27.92 32.64
C HIS A 61 22.56 -28.34 34.10
N PHE A 62 23.82 -28.32 34.54
CA PHE A 62 24.19 -28.62 35.91
C PHE A 62 23.48 -27.71 36.92
N LEU A 63 23.37 -26.41 36.62
CA LEU A 63 22.64 -25.46 37.47
C LEU A 63 21.12 -25.77 37.52
N VAL A 64 20.52 -26.23 36.42
CA VAL A 64 19.11 -26.66 36.39
C VAL A 64 18.90 -27.92 37.25
N GLU A 65 19.76 -28.92 37.12
CA GLU A 65 19.70 -30.16 37.92
C GLU A 65 19.84 -29.88 39.42
N ASN A 66 20.61 -28.86 39.78
CA ASN A 66 20.91 -28.47 41.16
C ASN A 66 20.20 -27.16 41.57
N LYS A 67 19.05 -26.85 40.95
CA LYS A 67 18.33 -25.58 41.16
C LYS A 67 17.96 -25.31 42.62
N ALA A 68 17.68 -26.34 43.41
CA ALA A 68 17.35 -26.19 44.83
C ALA A 68 18.49 -25.52 45.62
N GLU A 69 19.74 -25.80 45.22
CA GLU A 69 20.93 -25.22 45.84
C GLU A 69 21.29 -23.88 45.20
N TYR A 70 21.22 -23.75 43.88
CA TYR A 70 21.83 -22.61 43.18
C TYR A 70 20.88 -21.56 42.60
N ALA A 71 19.56 -21.77 42.58
CA ALA A 71 18.63 -20.84 41.92
C ALA A 71 18.70 -19.40 42.48
N HIS A 72 18.92 -19.25 43.79
CA HIS A 72 19.07 -17.93 44.43
C HIS A 72 20.32 -17.15 43.99
N ARG A 73 21.28 -17.84 43.36
CA ARG A 73 22.53 -17.27 42.86
C ARG A 73 22.47 -16.98 41.38
N VAL A 74 21.33 -17.19 40.73
CA VAL A 74 21.15 -17.03 39.28
C VAL A 74 20.17 -15.90 39.01
N ARG A 75 20.45 -15.07 38.01
CA ARG A 75 19.51 -14.03 37.57
C ARG A 75 19.61 -13.70 36.07
N PRO A 76 18.50 -13.29 35.43
CA PRO A 76 18.56 -12.63 34.14
C PRO A 76 19.17 -11.23 34.30
N VAL A 77 20.16 -10.90 33.48
CA VAL A 77 20.85 -9.61 33.57
C VAL A 77 20.52 -8.66 32.43
N ILE A 78 20.32 -9.18 31.23
CA ILE A 78 19.99 -8.36 30.06
C ILE A 78 18.53 -7.92 30.15
N LEU A 79 17.61 -8.86 30.29
CA LEU A 79 16.18 -8.59 30.47
C LEU A 79 15.82 -8.08 31.88
N GLY A 80 16.75 -8.22 32.84
CA GLY A 80 16.46 -8.09 34.28
C GLY A 80 15.77 -6.77 34.64
N LYS A 81 16.24 -5.63 34.11
CA LYS A 81 15.65 -4.32 34.44
C LYS A 81 14.20 -4.20 33.95
N LEU A 82 13.93 -4.60 32.71
CA LEU A 82 12.59 -4.57 32.14
C LEU A 82 11.64 -5.49 32.91
N LEU A 83 12.12 -6.68 33.30
CA LEU A 83 11.38 -7.60 34.14
C LEU A 83 11.10 -6.98 35.51
N GLU A 84 12.12 -6.45 36.20
CA GLU A 84 11.97 -5.82 37.53
C GLU A 84 10.97 -4.66 37.52
N GLU A 85 10.98 -3.82 36.48
CA GLU A 85 10.07 -2.66 36.36
C GLU A 85 8.64 -3.04 35.97
N HIS A 86 8.45 -4.08 35.15
CA HIS A 86 7.15 -4.40 34.53
C HIS A 86 6.58 -5.79 34.85
N LEU A 87 7.17 -6.55 35.79
CA LEU A 87 6.75 -7.92 36.10
C LEU A 87 5.25 -8.04 36.43
N GLN A 88 4.67 -7.00 37.05
CA GLN A 88 3.26 -7.00 37.42
C GLN A 88 2.34 -6.96 36.19
N GLU A 89 2.75 -6.27 35.13
CA GLU A 89 2.01 -6.10 33.87
C GLU A 89 2.16 -7.33 32.95
N ILE A 90 3.30 -8.01 33.04
CA ILE A 90 3.61 -9.21 32.26
C ILE A 90 2.84 -10.41 32.82
N GLN A 91 1.95 -10.99 32.02
CA GLN A 91 1.16 -12.17 32.41
C GLN A 91 1.70 -13.46 31.79
N GLN A 92 2.37 -13.35 30.64
CA GLN A 92 2.87 -14.49 29.89
C GLN A 92 4.24 -14.17 29.30
N VAL A 93 5.13 -15.17 29.34
CA VAL A 93 6.51 -15.08 28.82
C VAL A 93 6.81 -16.27 27.93
N TYR A 94 7.35 -16.01 26.74
CA TYR A 94 7.96 -17.01 25.87
C TYR A 94 9.47 -16.77 25.84
N LEU A 95 10.24 -17.77 26.26
CA LEU A 95 11.70 -17.75 26.25
C LEU A 95 12.19 -18.65 25.11
N ILE A 96 12.82 -18.07 24.11
CA ILE A 96 13.34 -18.78 22.94
C ILE A 96 14.83 -19.01 23.15
N GLY A 97 15.23 -20.27 23.18
CA GLY A 97 16.63 -20.67 23.33
C GLY A 97 17.01 -21.75 22.31
N THR A 98 18.26 -21.74 21.88
CA THR A 98 18.73 -22.77 20.93
C THR A 98 18.86 -24.12 21.63
N ASP A 99 18.51 -25.17 20.90
CA ASP A 99 18.64 -26.56 21.30
C ASP A 99 18.91 -27.42 20.07
N GLN A 100 20.14 -27.35 19.58
CA GLN A 100 20.57 -27.93 18.32
C GLN A 100 20.86 -29.43 18.47
N ASP A 101 20.81 -30.14 17.35
CA ASP A 101 21.20 -31.56 17.25
C ASP A 101 22.64 -31.80 17.75
N GLU A 102 22.89 -32.98 18.33
CA GLU A 102 24.19 -33.36 18.92
C GLU A 102 25.36 -33.27 17.94
N THR A 103 25.09 -33.41 16.65
CA THR A 103 26.10 -33.30 15.58
C THR A 103 26.56 -31.87 15.31
N VAL A 104 25.85 -30.86 15.81
CA VAL A 104 26.16 -29.45 15.55
C VAL A 104 27.24 -28.92 16.50
N GLN A 105 28.36 -28.44 15.95
CA GLN A 105 29.50 -27.91 16.72
C GLN A 105 29.11 -26.83 17.75
N TYR A 106 28.18 -25.95 17.38
CA TYR A 106 27.76 -24.81 18.21
C TYR A 106 26.79 -25.19 19.35
N ARG A 107 26.33 -26.45 19.41
CA ARG A 107 25.44 -26.94 20.48
C ARG A 107 26.00 -26.71 21.89
N THR A 108 27.32 -26.69 22.03
CA THR A 108 28.01 -26.40 23.31
C THR A 108 27.67 -25.02 23.89
N LYS A 109 27.15 -24.10 23.06
CA LYS A 109 26.70 -22.75 23.44
C LYS A 109 25.18 -22.59 23.49
N ASP A 110 24.43 -23.69 23.42
CA ASP A 110 22.98 -23.64 23.44
C ASP A 110 22.40 -23.05 24.71
N THR A 111 21.27 -22.36 24.54
CA THR A 111 20.66 -21.55 25.60
C THR A 111 19.39 -22.15 26.18
N LEU A 112 18.99 -23.37 25.79
CA LEU A 112 17.83 -24.07 26.36
C LEU A 112 17.82 -24.04 27.90
N TYR A 113 18.91 -24.47 28.54
CA TYR A 113 18.96 -24.56 29.99
C TYR A 113 19.09 -23.19 30.65
N ALA A 114 19.62 -22.19 29.96
CA ALA A 114 19.55 -20.80 30.40
C ALA A 114 18.09 -20.31 30.41
N CYS A 115 17.27 -20.66 29.41
CA CYS A 115 15.83 -20.39 29.43
C CYS A 115 15.13 -21.05 30.62
N GLU A 116 15.47 -22.31 30.94
CA GLU A 116 14.89 -23.01 32.10
C GLU A 116 15.29 -22.36 33.44
N LEU A 117 16.52 -21.85 33.56
CA LEU A 117 16.95 -21.09 34.74
C LEU A 117 16.22 -19.75 34.87
N ILE A 118 16.08 -19.00 33.78
CA ILE A 118 15.33 -17.73 33.76
C ILE A 118 13.85 -17.98 34.07
N LYS A 119 13.28 -19.06 33.53
CA LYS A 119 11.91 -19.51 33.87
C LYS A 119 11.76 -19.76 35.36
N ALA A 120 12.66 -20.55 35.96
CA ALA A 120 12.62 -20.83 37.39
C ALA A 120 12.72 -19.55 38.24
N TRP A 121 13.58 -18.61 37.82
CA TRP A 121 13.69 -17.29 38.46
C TRP A 121 12.36 -16.52 38.37
N LEU A 122 11.75 -16.44 37.18
CA LEU A 122 10.46 -15.75 36.98
C LEU A 122 9.34 -16.34 37.81
N GLU A 123 9.23 -17.67 37.85
CA GLU A 123 8.23 -18.40 38.65
C GLU A 123 8.43 -18.16 40.15
N GLN A 124 9.68 -18.00 40.61
CA GLN A 124 9.97 -17.61 41.99
C GLN A 124 9.55 -16.17 42.29
N GLN A 125 9.80 -15.23 41.37
CA GLN A 125 9.42 -13.82 41.55
C GLN A 125 7.90 -13.60 41.44
N LYS A 126 7.22 -14.37 40.58
CA LYS A 126 5.78 -14.29 40.34
C LYS A 126 5.21 -15.68 40.07
N PRO A 127 4.73 -16.41 41.10
CA PRO A 127 4.22 -17.78 40.94
C PRO A 127 3.04 -17.95 39.97
N SER A 128 2.34 -16.86 39.64
CA SER A 128 1.20 -16.86 38.71
C SER A 128 1.59 -16.58 37.25
N ILE A 129 2.86 -16.32 36.95
CA ILE A 129 3.32 -16.01 35.59
C ILE A 129 3.36 -17.27 34.72
N ALA A 130 2.80 -17.21 33.52
CA ALA A 130 2.87 -18.33 32.57
C ALA A 130 4.15 -18.22 31.74
N VAL A 131 5.12 -19.11 31.94
CA VAL A 131 6.39 -19.12 31.19
C VAL A 131 6.49 -20.37 30.32
N THR A 132 6.71 -20.18 29.03
CA THR A 132 6.93 -21.26 28.05
C THR A 132 8.32 -21.14 27.45
N VAL A 133 9.11 -22.22 27.51
CA VAL A 133 10.38 -22.33 26.81
C VAL A 133 10.13 -22.91 25.42
N VAL A 134 10.60 -22.22 24.39
CA VAL A 134 10.45 -22.60 22.99
C VAL A 134 11.84 -22.98 22.45
N PRO A 135 12.13 -24.28 22.25
CA PRO A 135 13.42 -24.72 21.74
C PRO A 135 13.56 -24.40 20.25
N LEU A 136 14.72 -23.90 19.85
CA LEU A 136 15.07 -23.58 18.47
C LEU A 136 16.19 -24.52 17.96
N GLY A 137 15.91 -25.33 16.95
CA GLY A 137 16.91 -26.16 16.26
C GLY A 137 16.85 -27.68 16.51
N ARG A 138 15.89 -28.16 17.33
CA ARG A 138 15.68 -29.60 17.58
C ARG A 138 15.28 -30.38 16.34
N ASP A 139 14.57 -29.73 15.45
CA ASP A 139 14.04 -30.25 14.19
C ASP A 139 15.04 -30.13 13.04
N GLY A 140 16.30 -29.76 13.33
CA GLY A 140 17.33 -29.49 12.33
C GLY A 140 17.32 -28.06 11.79
N THR A 141 16.42 -27.19 12.26
CA THR A 141 16.39 -25.80 11.82
C THR A 141 17.68 -25.07 12.22
N ASN A 142 18.35 -24.44 11.25
CA ASN A 142 19.57 -23.68 11.49
C ASN A 142 19.24 -22.23 11.94
N PRO A 143 19.58 -21.80 13.18
CA PRO A 143 19.29 -20.45 13.66
C PRO A 143 19.98 -19.32 12.89
N SER A 144 21.01 -19.66 12.11
CA SER A 144 21.79 -18.73 11.28
C SER A 144 21.29 -18.64 9.84
N ASP A 145 20.33 -19.47 9.43
CA ASP A 145 19.70 -19.41 8.11
C ASP A 145 18.51 -18.44 8.15
N PHE A 146 18.67 -17.28 7.51
CA PHE A 146 17.67 -16.21 7.57
C PHE A 146 16.32 -16.61 6.96
N GLU A 147 16.30 -17.32 5.83
CA GLU A 147 15.05 -17.74 5.18
C GLU A 147 14.35 -18.83 6.01
N GLY A 148 15.10 -19.82 6.47
CA GLY A 148 14.57 -20.84 7.38
C GLY A 148 14.01 -20.25 8.68
N MET A 149 14.59 -19.17 9.19
CA MET A 149 14.08 -18.48 10.38
C MET A 149 12.74 -17.78 10.15
N PHE A 150 12.44 -17.28 8.95
CA PHE A 150 11.12 -16.74 8.66
C PHE A 150 10.02 -17.80 8.73
N GLU A 151 10.28 -18.96 8.14
CA GLU A 151 9.35 -20.09 8.17
C GLU A 151 9.16 -20.57 9.61
N TRP A 152 10.25 -20.76 10.36
CA TRP A 152 10.20 -21.17 11.74
C TRP A 152 9.40 -20.19 12.62
N TRP A 153 9.68 -18.89 12.54
CA TRP A 153 8.95 -17.88 13.29
C TRP A 153 7.47 -17.84 12.91
N SER A 154 7.16 -17.94 11.62
CA SER A 154 5.76 -17.99 11.15
C SER A 154 5.00 -19.15 11.76
N GLN A 155 5.62 -20.34 11.80
CA GLN A 155 5.05 -21.51 12.48
C GLN A 155 4.89 -21.28 13.99
N GLN A 156 5.89 -20.67 14.65
CA GLN A 156 5.79 -20.37 16.08
C GLN A 156 4.63 -19.41 16.38
N TRP A 157 4.45 -18.35 15.60
CA TRP A 157 3.33 -17.41 15.78
C TRP A 157 1.96 -18.04 15.52
N GLU A 158 1.90 -19.07 14.69
CA GLU A 158 0.66 -19.78 14.38
C GLU A 158 0.34 -20.84 15.43
N GLN A 159 1.34 -21.62 15.84
CA GLN A 159 1.13 -22.89 16.54
C GLN A 159 1.48 -22.82 18.02
N THR A 160 2.58 -22.15 18.38
CA THR A 160 3.17 -22.20 19.73
C THR A 160 2.88 -20.94 20.54
N ILE A 161 3.19 -19.78 19.97
CA ILE A 161 3.07 -18.47 20.62
C ILE A 161 1.62 -17.98 20.49
N LYS A 162 0.81 -18.32 21.49
CA LYS A 162 -0.59 -17.86 21.59
C LYS A 162 -0.64 -16.54 22.33
N ILE A 163 -1.06 -15.48 21.62
CA ILE A 163 -1.27 -14.14 22.17
C ILE A 163 -2.77 -13.94 22.50
N PRO A 164 -3.13 -13.66 23.76
CA PRO A 164 -4.52 -13.34 24.10
C PRO A 164 -5.00 -12.02 23.45
N LYS A 165 -6.28 -11.95 23.06
CA LYS A 165 -6.90 -10.84 22.26
C LYS A 165 -6.75 -9.41 22.82
N LYS A 166 -6.24 -9.22 24.04
CA LYS A 166 -6.07 -7.91 24.69
C LYS A 166 -4.65 -7.64 25.15
N HIS A 167 -3.71 -8.54 24.86
CA HIS A 167 -2.34 -8.38 25.29
C HIS A 167 -1.59 -7.46 24.34
N LYS A 168 -0.77 -6.57 24.90
CA LYS A 168 0.36 -6.00 24.15
C LYS A 168 1.44 -7.06 23.99
N ILE A 169 2.14 -7.02 22.87
CA ILE A 169 3.22 -7.97 22.60
C ILE A 169 4.53 -7.21 22.74
N TRP A 170 5.37 -7.64 23.67
CA TRP A 170 6.72 -7.11 23.83
C TRP A 170 7.71 -8.13 23.32
N MET A 171 8.61 -7.71 22.44
CA MET A 171 9.59 -8.58 21.81
C MET A 171 11.01 -8.07 22.08
N CYS A 172 11.80 -8.92 22.71
CA CYS A 172 13.16 -8.65 23.19
C CYS A 172 14.12 -9.63 22.50
N VAL A 173 14.60 -9.27 21.31
CA VAL A 173 15.38 -10.19 20.46
C VAL A 173 16.90 -9.99 20.53
N LYS A 174 17.44 -9.53 21.66
CA LYS A 174 18.88 -9.27 21.77
C LYS A 174 19.71 -10.54 21.94
N GLY A 175 19.17 -11.57 22.59
CA GLY A 175 19.87 -12.83 22.79
C GLY A 175 19.83 -13.73 21.55
N GLY A 176 20.83 -14.59 21.37
CA GLY A 176 20.84 -15.59 20.31
C GLY A 176 21.46 -15.12 18.99
N VAL A 177 21.01 -15.71 17.88
CA VAL A 177 21.58 -15.52 16.54
C VAL A 177 20.87 -14.39 15.81
N GLY A 178 21.63 -13.43 15.27
CA GLY A 178 21.10 -12.19 14.68
C GLY A 178 20.07 -12.43 13.57
N GLN A 179 20.28 -13.44 12.72
CA GLN A 179 19.34 -13.81 11.66
C GLN A 179 17.97 -14.22 12.21
N SER A 180 17.94 -15.02 13.28
CA SER A 180 16.70 -15.40 13.96
C SER A 180 16.01 -14.20 14.60
N SER A 181 16.77 -13.32 15.25
CA SER A 181 16.25 -12.10 15.86
C SER A 181 15.57 -11.17 14.84
N GLU A 182 16.21 -10.93 13.70
CA GLU A 182 15.67 -10.08 12.63
C GLU A 182 14.46 -10.72 11.93
N ALA A 183 14.50 -12.02 11.63
CA ALA A 183 13.34 -12.74 11.09
C ALA A 183 12.15 -12.68 12.05
N GLY A 184 12.40 -12.76 13.36
CA GLY A 184 11.38 -12.61 14.40
C GLY A 184 10.75 -11.21 14.42
N ARG A 185 11.57 -10.15 14.30
CA ARG A 185 11.08 -8.76 14.21
C ARG A 185 10.16 -8.57 13.01
N ILE A 186 10.60 -9.00 11.83
CA ILE A 186 9.88 -8.80 10.57
C ILE A 186 8.59 -9.64 10.53
N SER A 187 8.66 -10.92 10.90
CA SER A 187 7.49 -11.80 10.95
C SER A 187 6.47 -11.33 11.99
N GLY A 188 6.94 -10.88 13.16
CA GLY A 188 6.11 -10.31 14.21
C GLY A 188 5.37 -9.05 13.73
N LEU A 189 6.09 -8.10 13.11
CA LEU A 189 5.48 -6.90 12.50
C LEU A 189 4.44 -7.27 11.43
N SER A 190 4.76 -8.23 10.56
CA SER A 190 3.83 -8.63 9.50
C SER A 190 2.55 -9.28 10.02
N ARG A 191 2.57 -9.88 11.22
CA ARG A 191 1.42 -10.58 11.79
C ARG A 191 0.61 -9.71 12.76
N TYR A 192 1.29 -8.90 13.56
CA TYR A 192 0.69 -8.18 14.68
C TYR A 192 0.69 -6.66 14.49
N SER A 193 1.29 -6.15 13.41
CA SER A 193 1.29 -4.72 13.06
C SER A 193 1.73 -3.86 14.26
N ASP A 194 0.88 -2.93 14.71
CA ASP A 194 1.09 -1.99 15.80
C ASP A 194 0.94 -2.60 17.20
N LEU A 195 0.47 -3.85 17.32
CA LEU A 195 0.33 -4.54 18.61
C LEU A 195 1.66 -5.06 19.17
N ILE A 196 2.68 -5.21 18.31
CA ILE A 196 4.02 -5.67 18.71
C ILE A 196 4.98 -4.50 18.88
N GLN A 197 5.73 -4.54 19.97
CA GLN A 197 6.66 -3.50 20.39
C GLN A 197 8.02 -4.12 20.67
N PHE A 198 9.08 -3.45 20.23
CA PHE A 198 10.45 -3.94 20.37
C PHE A 198 11.20 -3.19 21.45
N PHE A 199 12.02 -3.92 22.19
CA PHE A 199 12.92 -3.37 23.19
C PHE A 199 14.34 -3.80 22.88
N GLU A 200 15.26 -2.85 23.01
CA GLU A 200 16.69 -3.08 22.87
C GLU A 200 17.38 -2.86 24.21
N PHE A 201 18.47 -3.58 24.45
CA PHE A 201 19.17 -3.52 25.73
C PHE A 201 20.60 -3.03 25.52
N GLU A 202 21.18 -2.40 26.52
CA GLU A 202 22.57 -1.94 26.53
C GLU A 202 23.32 -2.73 27.62
N GLN A 203 24.34 -3.51 27.22
CA GLN A 203 25.10 -4.30 28.20
C GLN A 203 25.95 -3.35 29.04
N THR A 204 25.95 -3.51 30.37
CA THR A 204 26.67 -2.64 31.30
C THR A 204 27.57 -3.46 32.22
N PRO A 205 28.68 -4.04 31.72
CA PRO A 205 29.41 -5.11 32.40
C PRO A 205 29.80 -4.80 33.84
N LYS A 206 30.30 -3.58 34.12
CA LYS A 206 30.67 -3.16 35.48
C LYS A 206 29.48 -3.22 36.45
N LYS A 207 28.34 -2.65 36.05
CA LYS A 207 27.09 -2.70 36.82
C LYS A 207 26.55 -4.13 36.93
N ASN A 208 26.69 -4.92 35.86
CA ASN A 208 26.24 -6.30 35.86
C ASN A 208 26.99 -7.13 36.92
N ARG A 209 28.30 -6.89 37.14
CA ARG A 209 29.09 -7.54 38.20
C ARG A 209 28.65 -7.18 39.61
N GLU A 210 28.06 -6.00 39.78
CA GLU A 210 27.45 -5.55 41.03
C GLU A 210 26.03 -6.11 41.22
N GLY A 211 25.54 -6.94 40.29
CA GLY A 211 24.18 -7.44 40.30
C GLY A 211 23.16 -6.36 39.90
N ILE A 212 23.55 -5.40 39.09
CA ILE A 212 22.62 -4.41 38.53
C ILE A 212 22.33 -4.81 37.07
N PRO A 213 21.06 -5.03 36.69
CA PRO A 213 20.72 -5.39 35.32
C PRO A 213 21.02 -4.29 34.30
N SER A 214 21.10 -4.71 33.04
CA SER A 214 21.32 -3.83 31.90
C SER A 214 20.19 -2.85 31.66
N ALA A 215 20.53 -1.67 31.14
CA ALA A 215 19.55 -0.69 30.69
C ALA A 215 18.85 -1.15 29.41
N TYR A 216 17.67 -0.58 29.13
CA TYR A 216 16.93 -0.84 27.90
C TYR A 216 16.35 0.46 27.30
N HIS A 217 16.03 0.39 26.01
CA HIS A 217 15.40 1.44 25.21
C HIS A 217 14.16 0.88 24.49
N GLY A 218 13.19 1.76 24.23
CA GLY A 218 11.92 1.41 23.60
C GLY A 218 10.72 2.00 24.36
N PRO A 219 9.48 1.60 24.00
CA PRO A 219 9.16 0.68 22.91
C PRO A 219 9.40 1.29 21.53
N TYR A 220 9.99 0.52 20.62
CA TYR A 220 10.02 0.83 19.19
C TYR A 220 8.83 0.15 18.49
N LEU A 221 8.10 0.89 17.65
CA LEU A 221 6.83 0.41 17.07
C LEU A 221 6.97 -0.19 15.66
N GLY A 222 8.13 -0.04 15.01
CA GLY A 222 8.33 -0.51 13.62
C GLY A 222 7.43 0.17 12.56
N GLN A 223 6.75 1.26 12.91
CA GLN A 223 5.80 1.97 12.03
C GLN A 223 6.41 2.40 10.69
N ASN A 224 7.67 2.83 10.68
CA ASN A 224 8.36 3.20 9.43
C ASN A 224 8.48 2.01 8.47
N TYR A 225 8.78 0.81 8.98
CA TYR A 225 8.86 -0.39 8.17
C TYR A 225 7.49 -0.76 7.56
N LEU A 226 6.43 -0.70 8.38
CA LEU A 226 5.06 -0.96 7.92
C LEU A 226 4.64 0.08 6.87
N TRP A 227 4.94 1.36 7.11
CA TRP A 227 4.68 2.43 6.15
C TRP A 227 5.42 2.19 4.84
N ASP A 228 6.72 1.90 4.85
CA ASP A 228 7.50 1.69 3.62
C ASP A 228 6.87 0.58 2.76
N ARG A 229 6.43 -0.51 3.37
CA ARG A 229 5.74 -1.60 2.68
C ARG A 229 4.38 -1.16 2.12
N THR A 230 3.57 -0.45 2.90
CA THR A 230 2.28 0.09 2.44
C THR A 230 2.47 1.10 1.31
N TYR A 231 3.45 1.97 1.42
CA TYR A 231 3.79 2.99 0.42
C TYR A 231 4.16 2.36 -0.92
N GLN A 232 4.95 1.28 -0.94
CA GLN A 232 5.22 0.54 -2.19
C GLN A 232 3.93 -0.03 -2.82
N GLN A 233 2.96 -0.47 -2.03
CA GLN A 233 1.66 -0.91 -2.55
C GLN A 233 0.85 0.26 -3.09
N VAL A 234 0.85 1.40 -2.40
CA VAL A 234 0.21 2.64 -2.85
C VAL A 234 0.79 3.08 -4.20
N LEU A 235 2.12 3.09 -4.37
CA LEU A 235 2.75 3.43 -5.64
C LEU A 235 2.31 2.50 -6.78
N ARG A 236 2.30 1.18 -6.56
CA ARG A 236 1.83 0.20 -7.55
C ARG A 236 0.36 0.41 -7.93
N ARG A 237 -0.50 0.74 -6.97
CA ARG A 237 -1.91 1.04 -7.24
C ARG A 237 -2.08 2.36 -7.98
N LEU A 238 -1.31 3.38 -7.61
CA LEU A 238 -1.26 4.65 -8.36
C LEU A 238 -0.82 4.41 -9.80
N ASP A 239 0.22 3.61 -10.07
CA ASP A 239 0.64 3.25 -11.44
C ASP A 239 -0.49 2.64 -12.28
N ARG A 240 -1.40 1.91 -11.63
CA ARG A 240 -2.59 1.33 -12.25
C ARG A 240 -3.83 2.21 -12.13
N PHE A 241 -3.71 3.46 -11.69
CA PHE A 241 -4.82 4.38 -11.45
C PHE A 241 -5.92 3.82 -10.53
N ASP A 242 -5.59 2.93 -9.60
CA ASP A 242 -6.52 2.34 -8.63
C ASP A 242 -6.65 3.24 -7.38
N TYR A 243 -7.39 4.34 -7.53
CA TYR A 243 -7.56 5.32 -6.45
C TYR A 243 -8.45 4.82 -5.30
N VAL A 244 -9.34 3.86 -5.54
CA VAL A 244 -10.15 3.25 -4.48
C VAL A 244 -9.22 2.43 -3.58
N GLY A 245 -8.39 1.58 -4.16
CA GLY A 245 -7.42 0.81 -3.40
C GLY A 245 -6.32 1.66 -2.73
N VAL A 246 -5.94 2.79 -3.33
CA VAL A 246 -5.06 3.77 -2.66
C VAL A 246 -5.75 4.36 -1.43
N GLN A 247 -7.03 4.72 -1.54
CA GLN A 247 -7.78 5.27 -0.43
C GLN A 247 -7.87 4.29 0.75
N GLU A 248 -8.13 3.01 0.46
CA GLU A 248 -8.16 1.93 1.47
C GLU A 248 -6.82 1.78 2.20
N LEU A 249 -5.70 1.75 1.47
CA LEU A 249 -4.37 1.58 2.06
C LEU A 249 -3.93 2.77 2.95
N LEU A 250 -4.45 3.96 2.69
CA LEU A 250 -4.08 5.18 3.43
C LEU A 250 -4.94 5.42 4.68
N GLU A 251 -5.99 4.62 4.91
CA GLU A 251 -6.93 4.83 6.01
C GLU A 251 -6.25 4.73 7.39
N ASP A 252 -5.34 3.77 7.55
CA ASP A 252 -4.59 3.57 8.79
C ASP A 252 -3.50 4.63 9.03
N TYR A 253 -3.26 5.52 8.08
CA TYR A 253 -2.20 6.53 8.10
C TYR A 253 -2.73 7.97 7.99
N ASN A 254 -4.01 8.17 8.30
CA ASN A 254 -4.69 9.47 8.21
C ASN A 254 -4.11 10.56 9.14
N ASP A 255 -3.29 10.19 10.12
CA ASP A 255 -2.60 11.11 11.03
C ASP A 255 -1.32 11.71 10.40
N ARG A 256 -0.78 11.10 9.35
CA ARG A 256 0.40 11.60 8.67
C ARG A 256 0.10 12.84 7.82
N ALA A 257 0.99 13.83 7.90
CA ALA A 257 0.82 15.12 7.23
C ALA A 257 0.77 15.00 5.68
N ASP A 258 1.59 14.14 5.10
CA ASP A 258 1.63 13.88 3.65
C ASP A 258 0.35 13.18 3.17
N VAL A 259 -0.16 12.22 3.94
CA VAL A 259 -1.44 11.53 3.67
C VAL A 259 -2.62 12.49 3.76
N GLN A 260 -2.67 13.33 4.79
CA GLN A 260 -3.70 14.37 4.94
C GLN A 260 -3.73 15.33 3.75
N GLN A 261 -2.55 15.72 3.25
CA GLN A 261 -2.42 16.62 2.11
C GLN A 261 -3.01 16.02 0.82
N VAL A 262 -2.83 14.72 0.59
CA VAL A 262 -3.29 14.06 -0.65
C VAL A 262 -4.70 13.48 -0.55
N GLN A 263 -5.31 13.41 0.63
CA GLN A 263 -6.59 12.72 0.84
C GLN A 263 -7.70 13.27 -0.08
N GLY A 264 -7.79 14.60 -0.23
CA GLY A 264 -8.71 15.24 -1.17
C GLY A 264 -8.41 14.89 -2.62
N TRP A 265 -7.13 14.81 -2.99
CA TRP A 265 -6.70 14.51 -4.35
C TRP A 265 -6.95 13.04 -4.73
N VAL A 266 -6.81 12.12 -3.78
CA VAL A 266 -7.18 10.70 -3.97
C VAL A 266 -8.68 10.58 -4.22
N LYS A 267 -9.52 11.29 -3.45
CA LYS A 267 -10.98 11.35 -3.70
C LYS A 267 -11.30 11.92 -5.08
N ALA A 268 -10.55 12.93 -5.52
CA ALA A 268 -10.68 13.47 -6.87
C ALA A 268 -10.36 12.41 -7.94
N GLY A 269 -9.34 11.57 -7.72
CA GLY A 269 -9.01 10.45 -8.61
C GLY A 269 -10.08 9.35 -8.66
N VAL A 270 -10.72 9.04 -7.53
CA VAL A 270 -11.89 8.15 -7.50
C VAL A 270 -13.02 8.72 -8.36
N ALA A 271 -13.37 10.00 -8.17
CA ALA A 271 -14.41 10.67 -8.94
C ALA A 271 -14.09 10.73 -10.45
N TRP A 272 -12.83 11.02 -10.79
CA TRP A 272 -12.36 11.06 -12.17
C TRP A 272 -12.48 9.70 -12.86
N ASN A 273 -12.07 8.61 -12.19
CA ASN A 273 -12.22 7.24 -12.69
C ASN A 273 -13.69 6.85 -12.97
N GLN A 274 -14.64 7.49 -12.30
CA GLN A 274 -16.08 7.26 -12.47
C GLN A 274 -16.70 8.17 -13.54
N GLY A 275 -15.91 9.02 -14.22
CA GLY A 275 -16.40 10.04 -15.15
C GLY A 275 -17.20 11.16 -14.47
N ARG A 276 -17.13 11.28 -13.14
CA ARG A 276 -17.81 12.33 -12.35
C ARG A 276 -16.92 13.58 -12.28
N PHE A 277 -16.71 14.23 -13.44
CA PHE A 277 -15.72 15.29 -13.57
C PHE A 277 -15.99 16.52 -12.69
N ASP A 278 -17.25 16.83 -12.38
CA ASP A 278 -17.60 17.90 -11.42
C ASP A 278 -17.11 17.59 -10.00
N ASN A 279 -17.25 16.33 -9.56
CA ASN A 279 -16.74 15.88 -8.26
C ASN A 279 -15.21 15.84 -8.26
N PHE A 280 -14.60 15.39 -9.36
CA PHE A 280 -13.15 15.48 -9.56
C PHE A 280 -12.67 16.93 -9.38
N LEU A 281 -13.32 17.90 -10.03
CA LEU A 281 -12.97 19.30 -9.91
C LEU A 281 -13.16 19.79 -8.47
N THR A 282 -14.29 19.48 -7.84
CA THR A 282 -14.60 19.86 -6.44
C THR A 282 -13.48 19.45 -5.49
N PHE A 283 -12.99 18.21 -5.59
CA PHE A 283 -11.94 17.69 -4.72
C PHE A 283 -10.52 18.06 -5.17
N GLY A 284 -10.31 18.31 -6.45
CA GLY A 284 -9.00 18.55 -7.07
C GLY A 284 -8.62 20.01 -7.26
N ILE A 285 -9.57 20.95 -7.20
CA ILE A 285 -9.36 22.35 -7.63
C ILE A 285 -8.21 23.05 -6.90
N GLY A 286 -8.00 22.76 -5.61
CA GLY A 286 -6.92 23.33 -4.81
C GLY A 286 -5.51 22.92 -5.26
N SER A 287 -5.39 21.86 -6.07
CA SER A 287 -4.12 21.37 -6.63
C SER A 287 -3.76 22.00 -7.98
N LEU A 288 -4.71 22.67 -8.63
CA LEU A 288 -4.57 23.18 -10.00
C LEU A 288 -3.80 24.50 -10.03
N THR A 289 -3.05 24.75 -11.09
CA THR A 289 -2.47 26.07 -11.38
C THR A 289 -3.54 27.05 -11.84
N GLN A 290 -3.20 28.34 -11.95
CA GLN A 290 -4.14 29.35 -12.45
C GLN A 290 -4.64 29.01 -13.87
N GLN A 291 -3.72 28.71 -14.79
CA GLN A 291 -4.07 28.31 -16.17
C GLN A 291 -4.98 27.08 -16.21
N GLN A 292 -4.73 26.10 -15.34
CA GLN A 292 -5.56 24.90 -15.23
C GLN A 292 -6.97 25.23 -14.70
N ARG A 293 -7.10 26.18 -13.77
CA ARG A 293 -8.42 26.65 -13.32
C ARG A 293 -9.16 27.37 -14.44
N GLU A 294 -8.49 28.20 -15.23
CA GLU A 294 -9.11 28.86 -16.40
C GLU A 294 -9.63 27.84 -17.41
N GLN A 295 -8.89 26.74 -17.65
CA GLN A 295 -9.33 25.63 -18.50
C GLN A 295 -10.66 25.00 -18.01
N THR A 296 -10.91 24.91 -16.71
CA THR A 296 -12.16 24.34 -16.16
C THR A 296 -13.41 25.16 -16.49
N GLY A 297 -13.26 26.41 -16.92
CA GLY A 297 -14.37 27.24 -17.42
C GLY A 297 -14.70 27.00 -18.89
N MET A 298 -13.90 26.22 -19.62
CA MET A 298 -14.04 26.04 -21.07
C MET A 298 -14.99 24.89 -21.40
N PHE A 299 -15.92 25.08 -22.33
CA PHE A 299 -16.93 24.06 -22.67
C PHE A 299 -16.36 22.68 -23.06
N TRP A 300 -15.08 22.63 -23.46
CA TRP A 300 -14.40 21.44 -23.96
C TRP A 300 -13.63 20.64 -22.91
N TRP A 301 -13.37 21.16 -21.70
CA TRP A 301 -12.37 20.57 -20.79
C TRP A 301 -12.70 19.12 -20.40
N MET A 302 -13.97 18.82 -20.12
CA MET A 302 -14.39 17.46 -19.72
C MET A 302 -14.19 16.44 -20.84
N ALA A 303 -14.26 16.86 -22.11
CA ALA A 303 -14.03 15.95 -23.23
C ALA A 303 -12.55 15.49 -23.29
N TYR A 304 -11.61 16.36 -22.90
CA TYR A 304 -10.21 15.98 -22.77
C TYR A 304 -9.97 15.06 -21.57
N GLU A 305 -10.66 15.27 -20.45
CA GLU A 305 -10.59 14.34 -19.31
C GLU A 305 -11.15 12.96 -19.67
N GLU A 306 -12.31 12.91 -20.33
CA GLU A 306 -12.94 11.68 -20.80
C GLU A 306 -12.06 10.93 -21.81
N MET A 307 -11.39 11.65 -22.70
CA MET A 307 -10.45 11.05 -23.65
C MET A 307 -9.17 10.57 -22.96
N TYR A 308 -8.65 11.29 -21.97
CA TYR A 308 -7.52 10.81 -21.19
C TYR A 308 -7.89 9.58 -20.34
N LEU A 309 -9.13 9.50 -19.85
CA LEU A 309 -9.67 8.30 -19.20
C LEU A 309 -9.74 7.11 -20.16
N SER A 310 -10.12 7.33 -21.42
CA SER A 310 -10.01 6.29 -22.46
C SER A 310 -8.58 5.76 -22.61
N TRP A 311 -7.59 6.65 -22.67
CA TRP A 311 -6.18 6.25 -22.76
C TRP A 311 -5.73 5.45 -21.52
N VAL A 312 -6.17 5.84 -20.32
CA VAL A 312 -5.92 5.10 -19.08
C VAL A 312 -6.57 3.71 -19.12
N ARG A 313 -7.81 3.60 -19.60
CA ARG A 313 -8.48 2.29 -19.74
C ARG A 313 -7.75 1.38 -20.72
N LEU A 314 -7.22 1.94 -21.81
CA LEU A 314 -6.45 1.17 -22.77
C LEU A 314 -5.13 0.66 -22.17
N SER A 315 -4.45 1.46 -21.35
CA SER A 315 -3.22 1.03 -20.66
C SER A 315 -3.46 0.03 -19.53
N GLN A 316 -4.71 -0.12 -19.09
CA GLN A 316 -5.17 -1.13 -18.14
C GLN A 316 -5.72 -2.40 -18.83
N ASP A 317 -5.56 -2.54 -20.15
CA ASP A 317 -6.13 -3.60 -20.98
C ASP A 317 -7.67 -3.66 -21.02
N ASN A 318 -8.35 -2.59 -20.58
CA ASN A 318 -9.81 -2.45 -20.61
C ASN A 318 -10.27 -1.86 -21.96
N THR A 319 -10.06 -2.60 -23.04
CA THR A 319 -10.22 -2.07 -24.43
C THR A 319 -11.66 -1.63 -24.77
N VAL A 320 -12.68 -2.37 -24.32
CA VAL A 320 -14.09 -1.99 -24.53
C VAL A 320 -14.39 -0.64 -23.88
N GLU A 321 -14.00 -0.48 -22.61
CA GLU A 321 -14.17 0.79 -21.89
C GLU A 321 -13.37 1.91 -22.57
N ALA A 322 -12.12 1.66 -22.92
CA ALA A 322 -11.29 2.62 -23.64
C ALA A 322 -12.00 3.13 -24.90
N PHE A 323 -12.51 2.22 -25.71
CA PHE A 323 -13.25 2.58 -26.91
C PHE A 323 -14.51 3.42 -26.59
N LEU A 324 -15.34 2.98 -25.64
CA LEU A 324 -16.58 3.68 -25.27
C LEU A 324 -16.29 5.08 -24.71
N HIS A 325 -15.29 5.24 -23.85
CA HIS A 325 -14.84 6.54 -23.35
C HIS A 325 -14.36 7.44 -24.49
N SER A 326 -13.58 6.92 -25.45
CA SER A 326 -13.09 7.72 -26.58
C SER A 326 -14.22 8.22 -27.48
N PHE A 327 -15.20 7.36 -27.75
CA PHE A 327 -16.35 7.71 -28.55
C PHE A 327 -17.20 8.76 -27.82
N ARG A 328 -17.47 8.54 -26.53
CA ARG A 328 -18.26 9.45 -25.69
C ARG A 328 -17.60 10.82 -25.56
N ALA A 329 -16.28 10.90 -25.42
CA ALA A 329 -15.56 12.18 -25.38
C ALA A 329 -15.86 13.05 -26.61
N LEU A 330 -15.71 12.48 -27.82
CA LEU A 330 -15.96 13.22 -29.06
C LEU A 330 -17.44 13.48 -29.28
N GLU A 331 -18.29 12.49 -28.99
CA GLU A 331 -19.75 12.60 -29.12
C GLU A 331 -20.30 13.73 -28.24
N ALA A 332 -19.89 13.76 -26.97
CA ALA A 332 -20.28 14.79 -26.02
C ALA A 332 -19.71 16.16 -26.43
N LEU A 333 -18.44 16.24 -26.85
CA LEU A 333 -17.84 17.51 -27.29
C LEU A 333 -18.60 18.11 -28.47
N VAL A 334 -19.00 17.29 -29.44
CA VAL A 334 -19.82 17.73 -30.57
C VAL A 334 -21.17 18.29 -30.09
N VAL A 335 -21.85 17.59 -29.19
CA VAL A 335 -23.13 18.06 -28.63
C VAL A 335 -22.93 19.39 -27.91
N THR A 336 -21.94 19.48 -27.02
CA THR A 336 -21.64 20.70 -26.28
C THR A 336 -21.31 21.84 -27.23
N TRP A 337 -20.47 21.62 -28.25
CA TRP A 337 -20.13 22.62 -29.26
C TRP A 337 -21.37 23.18 -29.96
N ILE A 338 -22.30 22.31 -30.41
CA ILE A 338 -23.56 22.73 -31.05
C ILE A 338 -24.39 23.57 -30.07
N THR A 339 -24.51 23.11 -28.82
CA THR A 339 -25.33 23.79 -27.81
C THR A 339 -24.78 25.14 -27.38
N THR A 340 -23.45 25.28 -27.33
CA THR A 340 -22.79 26.55 -27.04
C THR A 340 -22.89 27.52 -28.22
N ARG A 341 -22.75 27.01 -29.46
CA ARG A 341 -22.71 27.86 -30.66
C ARG A 341 -24.09 28.31 -31.14
N TYR A 342 -25.10 27.46 -30.97
CA TYR A 342 -26.47 27.68 -31.43
C TYR A 342 -27.50 27.54 -30.30
N PRO A 343 -27.40 28.32 -29.21
CA PRO A 343 -28.28 28.14 -28.05
C PRO A 343 -29.76 28.42 -28.36
N THR A 344 -30.06 29.26 -29.36
CA THR A 344 -31.44 29.67 -29.71
C THR A 344 -32.27 28.57 -30.38
N ILE A 345 -31.61 27.54 -30.90
CA ILE A 345 -32.25 26.43 -31.64
C ILE A 345 -32.30 25.16 -30.79
N VAL A 346 -31.61 25.15 -29.64
CA VAL A 346 -31.55 24.01 -28.74
C VAL A 346 -32.72 24.05 -27.76
N LEU A 347 -33.39 22.92 -27.65
CA LEU A 347 -34.37 22.65 -26.63
C LEU A 347 -33.74 21.75 -25.58
N ALA A 348 -33.64 22.25 -24.35
CA ALA A 348 -33.24 21.43 -23.22
C ALA A 348 -34.25 20.27 -23.08
N PRO A 349 -33.79 19.02 -22.98
CA PRO A 349 -34.70 17.92 -22.70
C PRO A 349 -35.33 18.14 -21.32
N ALA A 350 -36.64 17.90 -21.21
CA ALA A 350 -37.36 18.00 -19.94
C ALA A 350 -37.07 16.79 -19.01
N ASP A 351 -36.40 15.76 -19.54
CA ASP A 351 -36.18 14.42 -18.99
C ASP A 351 -34.82 13.82 -19.46
N GLN A 352 -34.61 12.50 -19.28
CA GLN A 352 -33.41 11.75 -19.76
C GLN A 352 -33.40 11.52 -21.29
N GLY A 353 -33.95 12.45 -22.06
CA GLY A 353 -34.07 12.37 -23.52
C GLY A 353 -32.87 12.94 -24.28
N PHE A 354 -32.88 12.78 -25.61
CA PHE A 354 -31.92 13.43 -26.49
C PHE A 354 -32.11 14.96 -26.46
N VAL A 355 -31.02 15.70 -26.58
CA VAL A 355 -31.10 17.14 -26.90
C VAL A 355 -31.89 17.29 -28.20
N ARG A 356 -32.92 18.14 -28.20
CA ARG A 356 -33.74 18.41 -29.38
C ARG A 356 -33.37 19.75 -29.99
N LEU A 357 -33.56 19.86 -31.29
CA LEU A 357 -33.41 21.10 -32.04
C LEU A 357 -34.76 21.51 -32.60
N ARG A 358 -35.07 22.80 -32.49
CA ARG A 358 -36.20 23.41 -33.18
C ARG A 358 -35.70 24.17 -34.40
N ARG A 359 -36.51 24.19 -35.46
CA ARG A 359 -36.27 25.09 -36.58
C ARG A 359 -36.51 26.53 -36.14
N GLU A 360 -35.54 27.39 -36.38
CA GLU A 360 -35.61 28.82 -36.06
C GLU A 360 -35.20 29.62 -37.29
N GLU A 361 -36.14 30.29 -37.96
CA GLU A 361 -35.86 30.96 -39.24
C GLU A 361 -34.76 32.03 -39.13
N ALA A 362 -34.54 32.60 -37.94
CA ALA A 362 -33.50 33.59 -37.69
C ALA A 362 -32.08 32.98 -37.58
N CYS A 363 -31.92 31.67 -37.38
CA CYS A 363 -30.59 31.09 -37.18
C CYS A 363 -29.84 30.92 -38.51
N GLN A 364 -28.64 31.50 -38.58
CA GLN A 364 -27.86 31.61 -39.81
C GLN A 364 -27.51 30.26 -40.45
N VAL A 365 -27.29 29.21 -39.65
CA VAL A 365 -26.95 27.87 -40.17
C VAL A 365 -28.10 27.25 -41.00
N PHE A 366 -29.36 27.64 -40.73
CA PHE A 366 -30.52 27.18 -41.48
C PHE A 366 -30.69 27.86 -42.84
N LYS A 367 -30.15 29.08 -43.00
CA LYS A 367 -30.29 29.85 -44.24
C LYS A 367 -29.26 29.48 -45.30
N GLN A 368 -28.22 28.75 -44.91
CA GLN A 368 -27.01 28.57 -45.73
C GLN A 368 -26.97 27.23 -46.47
N ASP A 369 -27.74 26.21 -46.06
CA ASP A 369 -27.58 24.88 -46.65
C ASP A 369 -28.88 24.06 -46.70
N SER A 370 -29.20 23.58 -47.91
CA SER A 370 -30.35 22.72 -48.20
C SER A 370 -30.36 21.41 -47.41
N ARG A 371 -29.20 20.89 -46.97
CA ARG A 371 -29.08 19.68 -46.15
C ARG A 371 -29.66 19.87 -44.76
N ILE A 372 -29.50 21.05 -44.16
CA ILE A 372 -30.11 21.35 -42.86
C ILE A 372 -31.63 21.49 -43.02
N VAL A 373 -32.09 22.13 -44.10
CA VAL A 373 -33.54 22.22 -44.37
C VAL A 373 -34.15 20.82 -44.58
N ALA A 374 -33.47 19.95 -45.33
CA ALA A 374 -33.89 18.56 -45.54
C ALA A 374 -33.94 17.76 -44.23
N LEU A 375 -33.00 17.99 -43.30
CA LEU A 375 -32.97 17.35 -41.99
C LEU A 375 -34.28 17.56 -41.23
N PHE A 376 -34.81 18.79 -41.21
CA PHE A 376 -36.07 19.13 -40.54
C PHE A 376 -37.31 18.68 -41.32
N ASN A 377 -37.24 18.61 -42.66
CA ASN A 377 -38.36 18.18 -43.49
C ASN A 377 -38.54 16.65 -43.50
N SER A 378 -37.47 15.87 -43.31
CA SER A 378 -37.49 14.40 -43.43
C SER A 378 -38.29 13.67 -42.34
N ARG A 379 -38.63 14.33 -41.22
CA ARG A 379 -39.46 13.76 -40.12
C ARG A 379 -40.90 14.28 -40.07
N ASN A 380 -41.33 15.09 -41.04
CA ASN A 380 -42.67 15.69 -41.11
C ASN A 380 -43.75 14.73 -41.65
N SER A 381 -44.02 13.62 -40.94
CA SER A 381 -45.27 12.88 -41.19
C SER A 381 -46.49 13.56 -40.55
N ASN A 382 -46.29 14.44 -39.56
CA ASN A 382 -47.34 15.22 -38.90
C ASN A 382 -47.02 16.71 -39.02
N GLN A 383 -47.90 17.47 -39.67
CA GLN A 383 -47.79 18.89 -40.04
C GLN A 383 -47.70 19.84 -38.82
N ALA A 384 -46.65 19.77 -38.01
CA ALA A 384 -46.38 20.74 -36.96
C ALA A 384 -45.72 22.01 -37.56
N PRO A 385 -46.17 23.23 -37.19
CA PRO A 385 -45.63 24.47 -37.74
C PRO A 385 -44.15 24.72 -37.39
N ASN A 386 -43.63 24.06 -36.35
CA ASN A 386 -42.22 24.08 -35.94
C ASN A 386 -41.71 22.64 -35.75
N PRO A 387 -41.08 22.00 -36.77
CA PRO A 387 -40.55 20.66 -36.61
C PRO A 387 -39.39 20.64 -35.60
N GLU A 388 -39.47 19.71 -34.67
CA GLU A 388 -38.41 19.38 -33.73
C GLU A 388 -37.71 18.10 -34.18
N ILE A 389 -36.39 18.06 -34.06
CA ILE A 389 -35.60 16.86 -34.33
C ILE A 389 -34.70 16.55 -33.14
N ASP A 390 -34.50 15.28 -32.86
CA ASP A 390 -33.47 14.88 -31.92
C ASP A 390 -32.09 15.12 -32.55
N LEU A 391 -31.14 15.57 -31.73
CA LEU A 391 -29.74 15.68 -32.07
C LEU A 391 -29.08 14.29 -32.07
N HIS A 392 -29.52 13.42 -32.98
CA HIS A 392 -28.88 12.12 -33.26
C HIS A 392 -27.64 12.29 -34.14
N ASN A 393 -26.90 11.20 -34.35
CA ASN A 393 -25.64 11.17 -35.10
C ASN A 393 -25.74 11.87 -36.48
N TYR A 394 -26.76 11.59 -37.29
CA TYR A 394 -26.94 12.23 -38.60
C TYR A 394 -27.14 13.75 -38.51
N ALA A 395 -27.92 14.21 -37.53
CA ALA A 395 -28.14 15.63 -37.28
C ALA A 395 -26.83 16.32 -36.84
N ARG A 396 -26.06 15.70 -35.94
CA ARG A 396 -24.76 16.20 -35.48
C ARG A 396 -23.77 16.35 -36.63
N GLN A 397 -23.61 15.31 -37.44
CA GLN A 397 -22.72 15.33 -38.60
C GLN A 397 -23.13 16.43 -39.59
N THR A 398 -24.42 16.52 -39.91
CA THR A 398 -24.92 17.50 -40.88
C THR A 398 -24.64 18.92 -40.40
N ILE A 399 -24.97 19.24 -39.15
CA ILE A 399 -24.76 20.58 -38.57
C ILE A 399 -23.27 20.94 -38.55
N LEU A 400 -22.39 20.05 -38.07
CA LEU A 400 -20.95 20.32 -38.08
C LEU A 400 -20.43 20.54 -39.49
N SER A 401 -20.79 19.68 -40.44
CA SER A 401 -20.30 19.77 -41.82
C SER A 401 -20.75 21.03 -42.57
N VAL A 402 -21.85 21.64 -42.13
CA VAL A 402 -22.37 22.89 -42.70
C VAL A 402 -21.77 24.09 -42.00
N ALA A 403 -21.53 23.99 -40.69
CA ALA A 403 -21.02 25.09 -39.90
C ALA A 403 -19.56 25.43 -40.22
N ASP A 404 -18.73 24.42 -40.56
CA ASP A 404 -17.34 24.62 -40.97
C ASP A 404 -16.89 23.54 -41.96
N ARG A 405 -16.28 23.98 -43.06
CA ARG A 405 -15.68 23.11 -44.08
C ARG A 405 -14.58 22.22 -43.50
N ALA A 406 -13.81 22.71 -42.53
CA ALA A 406 -12.77 21.94 -41.86
C ALA A 406 -13.33 20.70 -41.16
N PHE A 407 -14.55 20.76 -40.61
CA PHE A 407 -15.20 19.59 -40.02
C PHE A 407 -15.66 18.60 -41.09
N ALA A 408 -16.18 19.10 -42.21
CA ALA A 408 -16.64 18.25 -43.32
C ALA A 408 -15.50 17.47 -43.99
N GLU A 409 -14.33 18.08 -44.11
CA GLU A 409 -13.16 17.51 -44.80
C GLU A 409 -12.19 16.78 -43.86
N SER A 410 -12.48 16.76 -42.55
CA SER A 410 -11.59 16.14 -41.56
C SER A 410 -11.56 14.62 -41.68
N LEU A 411 -10.40 14.11 -42.14
CA LEU A 411 -10.10 12.68 -42.12
C LEU A 411 -10.02 12.11 -40.70
N ASP A 412 -9.72 12.95 -39.71
CA ASP A 412 -9.63 12.55 -38.30
C ASP A 412 -11.02 12.29 -37.71
N LEU A 413 -12.02 13.15 -38.03
CA LEU A 413 -13.40 13.00 -37.59
C LEU A 413 -14.19 11.95 -38.38
N ALA A 414 -13.78 11.61 -39.61
CA ALA A 414 -14.50 10.68 -40.47
C ALA A 414 -14.91 9.34 -39.80
N PRO A 415 -14.07 8.68 -38.97
CA PRO A 415 -14.47 7.44 -38.29
C PRO A 415 -15.61 7.61 -37.27
N LEU A 416 -15.74 8.79 -36.64
CA LEU A 416 -16.81 9.08 -35.66
C LEU A 416 -18.20 8.91 -36.28
N TRP A 417 -18.32 9.16 -37.58
CA TRP A 417 -19.57 9.07 -38.34
C TRP A 417 -19.78 7.70 -39.01
N ASN A 418 -18.71 6.90 -39.11
CA ASN A 418 -18.66 5.65 -39.88
C ASN A 418 -18.23 4.48 -38.99
N SER A 419 -16.99 3.99 -39.17
CA SER A 419 -16.50 2.75 -38.55
C SER A 419 -16.52 2.72 -37.02
N ALA A 420 -16.23 3.84 -36.35
CA ALA A 420 -16.30 3.89 -34.89
C ALA A 420 -17.77 3.89 -34.41
N LYS A 421 -18.67 4.58 -35.12
CA LYS A 421 -20.11 4.53 -34.82
C LYS A 421 -20.65 3.11 -34.93
N ASP A 422 -20.28 2.38 -35.97
CA ASP A 422 -20.73 1.01 -36.19
C ASP A 422 -20.26 0.08 -35.06
N LEU A 423 -18.99 0.20 -34.66
CA LEU A 423 -18.46 -0.56 -33.54
C LEU A 423 -19.14 -0.18 -32.21
N ARG A 424 -19.37 1.11 -31.96
CA ARG A 424 -20.09 1.58 -30.77
C ARG A 424 -21.50 1.01 -30.69
N ASN A 425 -22.22 0.99 -31.81
CA ASN A 425 -23.54 0.39 -31.88
C ASN A 425 -23.49 -1.11 -31.61
N GLN A 426 -22.51 -1.82 -32.18
CA GLN A 426 -22.30 -3.24 -31.89
C GLN A 426 -22.08 -3.49 -30.40
N LEU A 427 -21.13 -2.79 -29.78
CA LEU A 427 -20.82 -2.91 -28.34
C LEU A 427 -21.99 -2.53 -27.42
N SER A 428 -22.87 -1.63 -27.88
CA SER A 428 -24.03 -1.20 -27.09
C SER A 428 -25.20 -2.20 -27.16
N HIS A 429 -25.26 -3.00 -28.22
CA HIS A 429 -26.38 -3.92 -28.47
C HIS A 429 -26.00 -5.41 -28.33
N GLN A 430 -24.70 -5.72 -28.24
CA GLN A 430 -24.18 -7.08 -28.15
C GLN A 430 -23.22 -7.22 -26.97
N ILE A 431 -23.26 -8.36 -26.29
CA ILE A 431 -22.32 -8.72 -25.23
C ILE A 431 -21.05 -9.29 -25.87
N VAL A 432 -20.16 -8.40 -26.32
CA VAL A 432 -18.91 -8.77 -26.99
C VAL A 432 -17.73 -7.92 -26.49
N GLY A 433 -16.53 -8.50 -26.55
CA GLY A 433 -15.26 -7.79 -26.31
C GLY A 433 -14.58 -7.40 -27.62
N ILE A 434 -13.54 -6.56 -27.51
CA ILE A 434 -12.67 -6.19 -28.64
C ILE A 434 -11.20 -6.15 -28.21
N SER A 435 -10.31 -6.46 -29.14
CA SER A 435 -8.87 -6.27 -29.02
C SER A 435 -8.46 -4.82 -29.33
N PRO A 436 -7.28 -4.34 -28.86
CA PRO A 436 -6.76 -3.02 -29.21
C PRO A 436 -6.67 -2.78 -30.72
N LEU A 437 -6.33 -3.82 -31.50
CA LEU A 437 -6.24 -3.72 -32.96
C LEU A 437 -7.60 -3.43 -33.60
N GLU A 438 -8.67 -4.04 -33.11
CA GLU A 438 -10.03 -3.78 -33.58
C GLU A 438 -10.49 -2.36 -33.24
N MET A 439 -10.16 -1.88 -32.02
CA MET A 439 -10.37 -0.48 -31.63
C MET A 439 -9.62 0.49 -32.57
N PHE A 440 -8.34 0.24 -32.85
CA PHE A 440 -7.54 1.07 -33.76
C PHE A 440 -8.12 1.08 -35.17
N LYS A 441 -8.49 -0.09 -35.69
CA LYS A 441 -9.13 -0.23 -37.00
C LYS A 441 -10.44 0.55 -37.07
N ALA A 442 -11.27 0.51 -36.02
CA ALA A 442 -12.50 1.27 -35.96
C ALA A 442 -12.26 2.80 -35.99
N TRP A 443 -11.15 3.26 -35.44
CA TRP A 443 -10.69 4.64 -35.53
C TRP A 443 -9.83 4.94 -36.77
N GLY A 444 -9.69 4.01 -37.72
CA GLY A 444 -8.94 4.22 -38.97
C GLY A 444 -7.43 4.39 -38.78
N VAL A 445 -6.85 3.73 -37.77
CA VAL A 445 -5.43 3.78 -37.41
C VAL A 445 -4.90 2.37 -37.11
N THR A 446 -3.58 2.22 -36.96
CA THR A 446 -2.95 0.89 -36.82
C THR A 446 -2.32 0.63 -35.46
N ASN A 447 -2.12 1.66 -34.64
CA ASN A 447 -1.44 1.53 -33.35
C ASN A 447 -1.82 2.67 -32.38
N LEU A 448 -1.42 2.50 -31.12
CA LEU A 448 -1.68 3.43 -30.02
C LEU A 448 -1.24 4.88 -30.31
N ASN A 449 -0.04 5.07 -30.86
CA ASN A 449 0.50 6.40 -31.13
C ASN A 449 -0.32 7.15 -32.20
N GLN A 450 -0.68 6.45 -33.29
CA GLN A 450 -1.57 7.00 -34.31
C GLN A 450 -2.97 7.28 -33.76
N TRP A 451 -3.48 6.40 -32.89
CA TRP A 451 -4.75 6.60 -32.22
C TRP A 451 -4.75 7.83 -31.34
N GLU A 452 -3.76 8.00 -30.45
CA GLU A 452 -3.65 9.19 -29.59
C GLU A 452 -3.57 10.47 -30.42
N LYS A 453 -2.73 10.49 -31.46
CA LYS A 453 -2.61 11.64 -32.37
C LYS A 453 -3.94 12.01 -33.01
N ARG A 454 -4.70 11.03 -33.49
CA ARG A 454 -6.04 11.26 -34.06
C ARG A 454 -7.01 11.80 -33.02
N MET A 455 -7.03 11.22 -31.82
CA MET A 455 -7.92 11.70 -30.76
C MET A 455 -7.63 13.15 -30.38
N VAL A 456 -6.35 13.50 -30.22
CA VAL A 456 -5.91 14.88 -29.96
C VAL A 456 -6.28 15.80 -31.13
N ALA A 457 -6.08 15.38 -32.38
CA ALA A 457 -6.46 16.16 -33.55
C ALA A 457 -7.98 16.44 -33.61
N CYS A 458 -8.80 15.43 -33.35
CA CYS A 458 -10.26 15.59 -33.26
C CYS A 458 -10.66 16.59 -32.17
N LEU A 459 -10.11 16.44 -30.96
CA LEU A 459 -10.42 17.32 -29.83
C LEU A 459 -9.97 18.76 -30.12
N ASN A 460 -8.73 18.95 -30.58
CA ASN A 460 -8.18 20.24 -30.93
C ASN A 460 -9.01 20.94 -32.02
N LEU A 461 -9.41 20.22 -33.06
CA LEU A 461 -10.24 20.73 -34.14
C LEU A 461 -11.60 21.23 -33.61
N LEU A 462 -12.26 20.44 -32.76
CA LEU A 462 -13.57 20.79 -32.20
C LEU A 462 -13.52 21.89 -31.12
N SER A 463 -12.36 22.16 -30.54
CA SER A 463 -12.20 23.10 -29.42
C SER A 463 -11.32 24.31 -29.73
N ASP A 464 -10.81 24.42 -30.95
CA ASP A 464 -9.81 25.41 -31.38
C ASP A 464 -8.57 25.45 -30.46
N GLN A 465 -8.11 24.27 -30.04
CA GLN A 465 -6.93 24.10 -29.17
C GLN A 465 -5.74 23.52 -29.94
N LYS A 466 -4.57 23.52 -29.31
CA LYS A 466 -3.30 23.06 -29.90
C LYS A 466 -2.49 22.18 -28.96
N PHE A 467 -3.17 21.33 -28.18
CA PHE A 467 -2.48 20.35 -27.32
C PHE A 467 -1.75 19.32 -28.19
N VAL A 468 -0.60 18.80 -27.70
CA VAL A 468 0.21 17.83 -28.44
C VAL A 468 0.04 16.39 -27.96
N SER A 469 -0.60 16.16 -26.82
CA SER A 469 -0.88 14.84 -26.25
C SER A 469 -2.07 14.88 -25.30
N LEU A 470 -2.70 13.73 -25.05
CA LEU A 470 -3.80 13.63 -24.09
C LEU A 470 -3.34 13.93 -22.66
N LYS A 471 -2.12 13.51 -22.33
CA LYS A 471 -1.50 13.77 -21.03
C LYS A 471 -1.30 15.27 -20.78
N GLN A 472 -0.93 16.04 -21.80
CA GLN A 472 -0.75 17.49 -21.66
C GLN A 472 -2.10 18.20 -21.45
N SER A 473 -3.14 17.77 -22.15
CA SER A 473 -4.46 18.41 -22.07
C SER A 473 -5.25 18.07 -20.81
N SER A 474 -4.93 16.96 -20.13
CA SER A 474 -5.65 16.53 -18.93
C SER A 474 -5.14 17.23 -17.67
N LEU A 475 -6.07 17.84 -16.94
CA LEU A 475 -5.89 18.34 -15.57
C LEU A 475 -5.54 17.20 -14.61
N PHE A 476 -6.15 16.03 -14.82
CA PHE A 476 -5.92 14.87 -13.97
C PHE A 476 -4.50 14.31 -14.09
N ALA A 477 -3.88 14.35 -15.27
CA ALA A 477 -2.48 13.93 -15.44
C ALA A 477 -1.52 14.69 -14.50
N SER A 478 -1.74 16.00 -14.32
CA SER A 478 -1.00 16.83 -13.37
C SER A 478 -1.30 16.44 -11.92
N LEU A 479 -2.57 16.23 -11.57
CA LEU A 479 -2.97 15.80 -10.22
C LEU A 479 -2.36 14.44 -9.85
N HIS A 480 -2.41 13.47 -10.76
CA HIS A 480 -1.82 12.15 -10.60
C HIS A 480 -0.33 12.23 -10.28
N HIS A 481 0.42 13.07 -10.99
CA HIS A 481 1.84 13.28 -10.71
C HIS A 481 2.05 13.90 -9.33
N ARG A 482 1.26 14.91 -8.95
CA ARG A 482 1.35 15.56 -7.64
C ARG A 482 1.15 14.58 -6.49
N ILE A 483 0.12 13.73 -6.57
CA ILE A 483 -0.15 12.69 -5.55
C ILE A 483 1.09 11.81 -5.34
N LYS A 484 1.69 11.32 -6.43
CA LYS A 484 2.90 10.48 -6.38
C LYS A 484 4.11 11.19 -5.78
N THR A 485 4.26 12.50 -6.01
CA THR A 485 5.42 13.25 -5.50
C THR A 485 5.27 13.74 -4.07
N THR A 486 4.03 13.90 -3.60
CA THR A 486 3.71 14.40 -2.26
C THR A 486 3.73 13.30 -1.20
N LEU A 487 3.24 12.10 -1.51
CA LEU A 487 3.38 10.93 -0.63
C LEU A 487 4.86 10.54 -0.53
N ARG A 488 5.42 10.47 0.70
CA ARG A 488 6.83 10.10 0.92
C ARG A 488 7.03 9.21 2.14
#